data_AF-A0A0B3B701-F1
#
_entry.id   AF-A0A0B3B701-F1
#
_cell.length_a   1.000
_cell.length_b   1.000
_cell.length_c   1.000
_cell.angle_alpha   90.00
_cell.angle_beta   90.00
_cell.angle_gamma   90.00
#
_symmetry.space_group_name_H-M   'P 1'
#
loop_
_entity.id
_entity.type
_entity.pdbx_description
1 polymer ?
#
loop_
_entity_poly.entity_id
_entity_poly.type
_entity_poly.pdbx_seq_one_letter_code
_entity_poly.pdbx_strand_id
1 'polypeptide(L)' 'MKRSSRRWKKKGQMRWKWQRKKLRKEKRKRKVRRARSK' A
#
# COMPACT_ATOMS: atom_id res chain seq x y z
N MET A 1 6.50 5.41 8.10
CA MET A 1 5.63 6.10 7.11
C MET A 1 4.97 7.29 7.81
N LYS A 2 5.42 8.52 7.54
CA LYS A 2 4.69 9.73 7.94
C LYS A 2 3.29 9.74 7.28
N ARG A 3 2.29 10.35 7.92
CA ARG A 3 0.90 10.45 7.41
C ARG A 3 0.70 11.85 6.83
N SER A 4 0.50 12.00 5.53
CA SER A 4 0.17 13.30 4.92
C SER A 4 -1.28 13.71 5.19
N SER A 5 -1.50 14.99 5.51
CA SER A 5 -2.84 15.57 5.79
C SER A 5 -3.81 15.41 4.61
N ARG A 6 -3.32 15.57 3.38
CA ARG A 6 -4.03 15.42 2.09
C ARG A 6 -4.82 14.11 1.95
N ARG A 7 -4.47 13.09 2.74
CA ARG A 7 -5.14 11.77 2.83
C ARG A 7 -6.51 11.79 3.53
N TRP A 8 -6.82 12.81 4.32
CA TRP A 8 -8.13 12.93 4.99
C TRP A 8 -9.22 13.51 4.07
N LYS A 9 -8.86 14.33 3.07
CA LYS A 9 -9.79 14.83 2.05
C LYS A 9 -10.21 13.71 1.09
N LYS A 10 -11.27 12.98 1.46
CA LYS A 10 -11.82 11.80 0.75
C LYS A 10 -12.69 12.18 -0.47
N LYS A 11 -12.17 12.98 -1.42
CA LYS A 11 -12.82 13.22 -2.73
C LYS A 11 -12.30 12.19 -3.75
N GLY A 12 -13.19 11.39 -4.34
CA GLY A 12 -12.88 10.36 -5.36
C GLY A 12 -12.05 9.14 -4.92
N GLN A 13 -11.42 9.14 -3.73
CA GLN A 13 -10.42 8.13 -3.37
C GLN A 13 -10.94 7.01 -2.44
N MET A 14 -10.53 5.78 -2.76
CA MET A 14 -10.74 4.57 -1.96
C MET A 14 -10.22 4.73 -0.52
N ARG A 15 -11.04 4.38 0.49
CA ARG A 15 -10.70 4.49 1.94
C ARG A 15 -9.31 3.92 2.23
N TRP A 16 -8.40 4.73 2.79
CA TRP A 16 -6.96 4.39 2.92
C TRP A 16 -6.66 3.08 3.66
N LYS A 17 -7.55 2.57 4.53
CA LYS A 17 -7.46 1.20 5.11
C LYS A 17 -7.30 0.13 4.01
N TRP A 18 -8.07 0.24 2.92
CA TRP A 18 -8.06 -0.70 1.80
C TRP A 18 -6.87 -0.48 0.85
N GLN A 19 -6.54 0.77 0.52
CA GLN A 19 -5.31 1.09 -0.24
C GLN A 19 -4.06 0.55 0.49
N ARG A 20 -3.97 0.72 1.82
CA ARG A 20 -2.88 0.19 2.66
C ARG A 20 -2.88 -1.35 2.70
N LYS A 21 -4.05 -2.01 2.63
CA LYS A 21 -4.17 -3.48 2.51
C LYS A 21 -3.65 -3.98 1.16
N LYS A 22 -4.01 -3.32 0.04
CA LYS A 22 -3.45 -3.60 -1.30
C LYS A 22 -1.92 -3.43 -1.32
N LEU A 23 -1.40 -2.27 -0.89
CA LEU A 23 0.04 -1.97 -0.85
C LEU A 23 0.85 -2.96 0.01
N ARG A 24 0.31 -3.43 1.15
CA ARG A 24 0.94 -4.47 1.98
C ARG A 24 0.99 -5.83 1.25
N LYS A 25 -0.09 -6.27 0.59
CA LYS A 25 -0.08 -7.51 -0.21
C LYS A 25 0.95 -7.43 -1.34
N GLU A 26 0.97 -6.32 -2.08
CA GLU A 26 1.95 -6.04 -3.14
C GLU A 26 3.39 -6.13 -2.64
N LYS A 27 3.74 -5.43 -1.55
CA LYS A 27 5.12 -5.46 -1.02
C LYS A 27 5.52 -6.85 -0.51
N ARG A 28 4.59 -7.68 -0.01
CA ARG A 28 4.86 -9.09 0.33
C ARG A 28 5.12 -9.93 -0.94
N LYS A 29 4.30 -9.82 -1.99
CA LYS A 29 4.53 -10.50 -3.27
C LYS A 29 5.90 -10.16 -3.86
N ARG A 30 6.28 -8.86 -3.87
CA ARG A 30 7.58 -8.40 -4.39
C ARG A 30 8.78 -8.91 -3.57
N LYS A 31 8.65 -9.03 -2.23
CA LYS A 31 9.67 -9.69 -1.40
C LYS A 31 9.84 -11.17 -1.78
N VAL A 32 8.74 -11.93 -1.88
CA VAL A 32 8.80 -13.36 -2.21
C VAL A 32 9.35 -13.61 -3.62
N ARG A 33 8.99 -12.79 -4.62
CA ARG A 33 9.59 -12.88 -5.97
C ARG A 33 11.09 -12.62 -5.95
N ARG A 34 11.57 -11.59 -5.23
CA ARG A 34 13.01 -11.32 -5.10
C ARG A 34 13.79 -12.41 -4.36
N ALA A 35 13.15 -13.13 -3.43
CA ALA A 35 13.74 -14.25 -2.70
C ALA A 35 13.62 -15.62 -3.43
N ARG A 36 13.06 -15.64 -4.65
CA ARG A 36 13.02 -16.81 -5.56
C ARG A 36 13.77 -16.57 -6.88
N SER A 37 14.40 -15.41 -7.00
CA SER A 37 15.09 -14.91 -8.20
C SER A 37 16.55 -14.61 -7.87
N LYS A 38 17.05 -15.24 -6.81
CA LYS A 38 18.34 -15.08 -6.15
C LYS A 38 18.57 -16.31 -5.26
#